data_AF-A0A2W4XFJ9-F1
#
_entry.id   AF-A0A2W4XFJ9-F1
#
_cell.length_a   1.000
_cell.length_b   1.000
_cell.length_c   1.000
_cell.angle_alpha   90.00
_cell.angle_beta   90.00
_cell.angle_gamma   90.00
#
_symmetry.space_group_name_H-M   'P 1'
#
loop_
_entity.id
_entity.type
_entity.pdbx_description
1 polymer ?
#
loop_
_entity_poly.entity_id
_entity_poly.type
_entity_poly.pdbx_seq_one_letter_code
_entity_poly.pdbx_strand_id
1 'polypeptide(L)'
;MINPFAKLPIVLFAISAAVLIFSQSFFAKPALSEISATRSLTPSTVSSTLVATAEAPPNLQRAVLGGEPVYVLYVTRNEDNVLVRCYPGYEPTIAVRAMGSNPNATNVQKEGVMTCRLSSPAS
;
A
#
# COMPACT_ATOMS: atom_id res chain seq x y z
N MET A 1 11.73 68.60 -17.49
CA MET A 1 11.56 68.03 -16.14
C MET A 1 10.80 66.70 -16.28
N ILE A 2 11.49 65.57 -16.13
CA ILE A 2 10.87 64.23 -16.20
C ILE A 2 10.60 63.80 -14.76
N ASN A 3 9.32 63.63 -14.41
CA ASN A 3 8.89 63.36 -13.05
C ASN A 3 9.18 61.88 -12.69
N PRO A 4 10.09 61.57 -11.75
CA PRO A 4 10.52 60.20 -11.48
C PRO A 4 9.41 59.30 -10.91
N PHE A 5 8.34 59.91 -10.38
CA PHE A 5 7.18 59.21 -9.81
C PHE A 5 6.28 58.52 -10.84
N ALA A 6 6.34 58.90 -12.13
CA ALA A 6 5.51 58.28 -13.17
C ALA A 6 5.90 56.82 -13.47
N LYS A 7 7.13 56.40 -13.12
CA LYS A 7 7.65 55.05 -13.39
C LYS A 7 7.56 54.11 -12.18
N LEU A 8 7.33 54.66 -10.99
CA LEU A 8 7.17 53.89 -9.75
C LEU A 8 6.03 52.84 -9.80
N PRO A 9 4.82 53.13 -10.33
CA PRO A 9 3.74 52.13 -10.36
C PRO A 9 4.05 50.95 -11.31
N ILE A 10 4.78 51.21 -12.40
CA ILE A 10 5.16 50.19 -13.38
C ILE A 10 6.17 49.20 -12.76
N VAL A 11 7.12 49.71 -11.99
CA VAL A 11 8.12 48.87 -11.30
C VAL A 11 7.48 48.03 -10.21
N LEU A 12 6.56 48.60 -9.42
CA LEU A 12 5.80 47.86 -8.41
C LEU A 12 4.97 46.73 -9.01
N PHE A 13 4.35 46.97 -10.17
CA PHE A 13 3.57 45.96 -10.89
C PHE A 13 4.44 44.83 -11.45
N ALA A 14 5.64 45.16 -11.95
CA ALA A 14 6.58 44.16 -12.44
C ALA A 14 7.10 43.25 -11.32
N ILE A 15 7.40 43.82 -10.14
CA ILE A 15 7.86 43.05 -8.97
C ILE A 15 6.74 42.16 -8.43
N SER A 16 5.51 42.67 -8.32
CA SER A 16 4.38 41.86 -7.83
C SER A 16 4.05 40.71 -8.79
N ALA A 17 4.10 40.94 -10.10
CA ALA A 17 3.92 39.89 -11.10
C ALA A 17 5.02 38.81 -11.01
N ALA A 18 6.29 39.20 -10.84
CA ALA A 18 7.39 38.25 -10.71
C ALA A 18 7.27 37.37 -9.45
N VAL A 19 6.85 37.96 -8.32
CA VAL A 19 6.63 37.22 -7.06
C VAL A 19 5.46 36.23 -7.19
N LEU A 20 4.37 36.63 -7.86
CA LEU A 20 3.23 35.74 -8.10
C LEU A 20 3.57 34.59 -9.05
N ILE A 21 4.44 34.80 -10.03
CA ILE A 21 4.89 33.72 -10.93
C ILE A 21 5.78 32.71 -10.18
N PHE A 22 6.70 33.20 -9.32
CA PHE A 22 7.59 32.35 -8.53
C PHE A 22 6.87 31.50 -7.47
N SER A 23 5.76 31.99 -6.92
CA SER A 23 5.00 31.22 -5.92
C SER A 23 4.19 30.06 -6.53
N GLN A 24 3.81 30.13 -7.82
CA GLN A 24 3.13 29.02 -8.52
C GLN A 24 4.04 27.79 -8.68
N SER A 25 5.35 27.99 -8.83
CA SER A 25 6.32 26.89 -8.97
C SER A 25 6.54 26.07 -7.70
N PHE A 26 6.25 26.62 -6.51
CA PHE A 26 6.46 25.93 -5.23
C PHE A 26 5.24 25.14 -4.74
N PHE A 27 4.06 25.34 -5.34
CA PHE A 27 2.80 24.69 -4.89
C PHE A 27 2.16 23.74 -5.90
N ALA A 28 2.75 23.57 -7.08
CA ALA A 28 2.34 22.52 -8.00
C ALA A 28 2.90 21.17 -7.54
N LYS A 29 2.11 20.40 -6.78
CA LYS A 29 2.29 18.94 -6.72
C LYS A 29 2.21 18.42 -8.16
N PRO A 30 3.25 17.76 -8.72
CA PRO A 30 3.13 17.18 -10.04
C PRO A 30 2.14 16.00 -9.95
N ALA A 31 0.91 16.24 -10.39
CA ALA A 31 -0.04 15.18 -10.67
C ALA A 31 0.27 14.67 -12.09
N LEU A 32 0.74 13.42 -12.17
CA LEU A 32 0.92 12.62 -13.38
C LEU A 32 1.76 13.24 -14.51
N SER A 33 3.01 12.80 -14.63
CA SER A 33 3.62 12.60 -15.95
C SER A 33 3.51 11.12 -16.28
N GLU A 34 2.51 10.82 -17.08
CA GLU A 34 2.24 9.51 -17.66
C GLU A 34 3.39 9.12 -18.59
N ILE A 35 3.81 7.88 -18.41
CA ILE A 35 4.85 7.15 -19.13
C ILE A 35 4.73 7.39 -20.64
N SER A 36 5.73 8.05 -21.23
CA SER A 36 6.10 7.83 -22.63
C SER A 36 7.46 7.19 -22.67
N ALA A 37 7.42 5.87 -22.72
CA ALA A 37 8.55 5.00 -22.96
C ALA A 37 9.22 5.40 -24.28
N THR A 38 10.43 5.95 -24.21
CA THR A 38 11.40 5.80 -25.30
C THR A 38 12.76 5.47 -24.71
N ARG A 39 13.00 4.16 -24.67
CA ARG A 39 14.27 3.45 -24.56
C ARG A 39 15.48 4.29 -25.01
N SER A 40 16.35 4.66 -24.08
CA SER A 40 17.75 4.97 -24.38
C SER A 40 18.63 4.25 -23.37
N LEU A 41 19.40 3.30 -23.88
CA LEU A 41 20.32 2.45 -23.15
C LEU A 41 21.58 3.26 -22.84
N THR A 42 21.80 3.62 -21.57
CA THR A 42 23.15 3.93 -21.05
C THR A 42 23.28 3.41 -19.61
N PRO A 43 24.32 2.62 -19.30
CA PRO A 43 24.53 2.05 -17.98
C PRO A 43 25.25 3.07 -17.09
N SER A 44 24.51 3.94 -16.43
CA SER A 44 25.06 4.85 -15.42
C SER A 44 24.96 4.21 -14.04
N THR A 45 26.13 3.76 -13.56
CA THR A 45 26.57 3.79 -12.15
C THR A 45 25.49 3.49 -11.10
N VAL A 46 25.59 2.29 -10.53
CA VAL A 46 24.87 1.78 -9.35
C VAL A 46 24.86 2.82 -8.23
N SER A 47 23.87 3.70 -8.25
CA SER A 47 23.38 4.32 -7.03
C SER A 47 22.56 3.24 -6.37
N SER A 48 23.15 2.55 -5.39
CA SER A 48 22.43 1.68 -4.46
C SER A 48 21.51 2.55 -3.60
N THR A 49 20.50 3.13 -4.23
CA THR A 49 19.31 3.58 -3.53
C THR A 49 18.66 2.29 -3.06
N LEU A 50 18.88 1.95 -1.78
CA LEU A 50 18.09 0.96 -1.09
C LEU A 50 16.67 1.52 -1.02
N VAL A 51 15.94 1.37 -2.12
CA VAL A 51 14.50 1.55 -2.12
C VAL A 51 14.00 0.45 -1.21
N ALA A 52 13.46 0.83 -0.05
CA ALA A 52 12.72 -0.07 0.80
C ALA A 52 11.46 -0.48 0.05
N THR A 53 11.60 -1.43 -0.88
CA THR A 53 10.47 -2.17 -1.43
C THR A 53 9.81 -2.84 -0.25
N ALA A 54 8.65 -2.33 0.14
CA ALA A 54 7.78 -2.99 1.09
C ALA A 54 7.60 -4.45 0.64
N GLU A 55 7.62 -5.37 1.59
CA GLU A 55 7.36 -6.77 1.27
C GLU A 55 6.03 -6.89 0.53
N ALA A 56 6.02 -7.72 -0.51
CA ALA A 56 4.82 -7.96 -1.28
C ALA A 56 3.68 -8.41 -0.34
N PRO A 57 2.44 -7.96 -0.58
CA PRO A 57 1.32 -8.37 0.25
C PRO A 57 1.19 -9.90 0.24
N PRO A 58 0.85 -10.53 1.37
CA PRO A 58 0.77 -11.98 1.46
C PRO A 58 -0.31 -12.51 0.50
N ASN A 59 0.03 -13.52 -0.27
CA ASN A 59 -0.82 -14.08 -1.31
C ASN A 59 -1.56 -15.32 -0.80
N LEU A 60 -2.85 -15.44 -1.15
CA LEU A 60 -3.66 -16.62 -0.87
C LEU A 60 -3.31 -17.74 -1.86
N GLN A 61 -2.64 -18.77 -1.37
CA GLN A 61 -2.26 -19.93 -2.17
C GLN A 61 -3.36 -20.98 -2.17
N ARG A 62 -3.68 -21.54 -3.33
CA ARG A 62 -4.62 -22.66 -3.43
C ARG A 62 -3.97 -23.95 -2.91
N ALA A 63 -4.65 -24.68 -2.05
CA ALA A 63 -4.23 -25.98 -1.53
C ALA A 63 -5.41 -26.95 -1.42
N VAL A 64 -5.13 -28.20 -1.04
CA VAL A 64 -6.14 -29.23 -0.74
C VAL A 64 -5.89 -29.74 0.67
N LEU A 65 -6.92 -29.69 1.52
CA LEU A 65 -6.83 -30.02 2.93
C LEU A 65 -7.94 -31.00 3.30
N GLY A 66 -7.58 -32.25 3.58
CA GLY A 66 -8.57 -33.31 3.81
C GLY A 66 -9.44 -33.64 2.59
N GLY A 67 -8.94 -33.37 1.38
CA GLY A 67 -9.68 -33.56 0.11
C GLY A 67 -10.47 -32.33 -0.34
N GLU A 68 -10.63 -31.32 0.51
CA GLU A 68 -11.36 -30.09 0.20
C GLU A 68 -10.42 -29.00 -0.32
N PRO A 69 -10.78 -28.27 -1.40
CA PRO A 69 -10.00 -27.14 -1.89
C PRO A 69 -10.08 -25.97 -0.90
N VAL A 70 -8.93 -25.43 -0.51
CA VAL A 70 -8.81 -24.30 0.42
C VAL A 70 -7.85 -23.23 -0.12
N TYR A 71 -7.93 -22.03 0.46
CA TYR A 71 -6.94 -20.97 0.27
C TYR A 71 -6.14 -20.77 1.55
N VAL A 72 -4.82 -20.84 1.44
CA VAL A 72 -3.89 -20.74 2.56
C VAL A 72 -3.20 -19.38 2.52
N LEU A 73 -3.31 -18.64 3.61
CA LEU A 73 -2.52 -17.44 3.87
C LEU A 73 -1.35 -17.81 4.78
N TYR A 74 -0.12 -17.68 4.28
CA TYR A 74 1.07 -17.86 5.10
C TYR A 74 1.39 -16.57 5.84
N VAL A 75 1.42 -16.63 7.17
CA VAL A 75 1.80 -15.54 8.05
C VAL A 75 3.09 -15.94 8.76
N THR A 76 4.15 -15.16 8.57
CA THR A 76 5.50 -15.52 9.04
C THR A 76 6.00 -14.64 10.17
N ARG A 77 5.35 -13.49 10.44
CA ARG A 77 5.76 -12.55 11.48
C ARG A 77 4.78 -12.61 12.65
N ASN A 78 5.31 -12.49 13.86
CA ASN A 78 4.56 -12.59 15.12
C ASN A 78 3.61 -11.41 15.38
N GLU A 79 3.81 -10.28 14.70
CA GLU A 79 3.03 -9.05 14.87
C GLU A 79 2.01 -8.80 13.74
N ASP A 80 1.98 -9.68 12.74
CA ASP A 80 1.06 -9.55 11.62
C ASP A 80 -0.38 -9.77 12.08
N ASN A 81 -1.25 -8.82 11.74
CA ASN A 81 -2.68 -8.91 12.00
C ASN A 81 -3.44 -9.15 10.69
N VAL A 82 -4.27 -10.19 10.65
CA VAL A 82 -5.10 -10.52 9.49
C VAL A 82 -6.54 -10.11 9.77
N LEU A 83 -7.03 -9.11 9.05
CA LEU A 83 -8.44 -8.73 9.07
C LEU A 83 -9.23 -9.60 8.10
N VAL A 84 -10.15 -10.42 8.62
CA VAL A 84 -11.08 -11.20 7.80
C VAL A 84 -12.51 -10.73 8.03
N ARG A 85 -13.27 -10.53 6.95
CA ARG A 85 -14.66 -10.06 7.00
C ARG A 85 -15.57 -11.12 6.39
N CYS A 86 -16.53 -11.59 7.19
CA CYS A 86 -17.66 -12.35 6.68
C CYS A 86 -18.74 -11.41 6.15
N TYR A 87 -19.59 -11.90 5.24
CA TYR A 87 -20.76 -11.16 4.79
C TYR A 87 -21.76 -10.92 5.94
N PRO A 88 -22.66 -9.92 5.84
CA PRO A 88 -23.68 -9.68 6.85
C PRO A 88 -24.48 -10.94 7.19
N GLY A 89 -24.75 -11.15 8.49
CA GLY A 89 -25.41 -12.36 8.99
C GLY A 89 -24.46 -13.55 9.22
N TYR A 90 -23.15 -13.36 9.04
CA TYR A 90 -22.14 -14.37 9.35
C TYR A 90 -21.03 -13.80 10.23
N GLU A 91 -20.51 -14.66 11.12
CA GLU A 91 -19.40 -14.34 12.01
C GLU A 91 -18.18 -15.21 11.71
N PRO A 92 -16.96 -14.63 11.75
CA PRO A 92 -15.73 -15.38 11.56
C PRO A 92 -15.45 -16.26 12.78
N THR A 93 -15.17 -17.54 12.54
CA THR A 93 -14.76 -18.50 13.56
C THR A 93 -13.43 -19.13 13.15
N ILE A 94 -12.51 -19.31 14.09
CA ILE A 94 -11.19 -19.90 13.84
C ILE A 94 -11.03 -21.18 14.65
N ALA A 95 -10.61 -22.26 13.98
CA ALA A 95 -10.22 -23.51 14.61
C ALA A 95 -8.72 -23.73 14.40
N VAL A 96 -7.95 -23.72 15.50
CA VAL A 96 -6.49 -23.91 15.47
C VAL A 96 -6.16 -25.38 15.67
N ARG A 97 -5.25 -25.91 14.85
CA ARG A 97 -4.75 -27.28 14.94
C ARG A 97 -3.26 -27.36 14.56
N ALA A 98 -2.64 -28.51 14.81
CA ALA A 98 -1.31 -28.79 14.28
C ALA A 98 -1.37 -28.83 12.75
N MET A 99 -0.35 -28.26 12.11
CA MET A 99 -0.13 -28.34 10.67
C MET A 99 0.35 -29.75 10.32
N GLY A 100 -0.29 -30.37 9.32
CA GLY A 100 -0.11 -31.79 9.04
C GLY A 100 -0.96 -32.68 9.95
N SER A 101 -1.22 -33.91 9.52
CA SER A 101 -2.23 -34.80 10.11
C SER A 101 -1.90 -35.37 11.50
N ASN A 102 -0.94 -34.78 12.25
CA ASN A 102 -0.56 -35.26 13.58
C ASN A 102 -1.05 -34.30 14.69
N PRO A 103 -2.17 -34.62 15.37
CA PRO A 103 -2.73 -33.77 16.42
C PRO A 103 -1.91 -33.77 17.74
N ASN A 104 -0.97 -34.70 17.92
CA ASN A 104 -0.22 -34.87 19.17
C ASN A 104 1.17 -34.21 19.16
N ALA A 105 1.50 -33.47 18.12
CA ALA A 105 2.85 -32.97 17.93
C ALA A 105 3.06 -31.61 18.62
N THR A 106 3.84 -31.61 19.70
CA THR A 106 3.99 -30.47 20.62
C THR A 106 4.82 -29.31 20.06
N ASN A 107 5.70 -29.58 19.09
CA ASN A 107 6.64 -28.60 18.49
C ASN A 107 6.37 -28.36 16.99
N VAL A 108 5.15 -28.59 16.53
CA VAL A 108 4.81 -28.49 15.10
C VAL A 108 4.15 -27.15 14.80
N GLN A 109 4.40 -26.66 13.59
CA GLN A 109 3.71 -25.49 13.03
C GLN A 109 2.20 -25.64 13.25
N LYS A 110 1.51 -24.55 13.57
CA LYS A 110 0.05 -24.56 13.76
C LYS A 110 -0.62 -23.92 12.55
N GLU A 111 -1.80 -24.38 12.21
CA GLU A 111 -2.66 -23.77 11.20
C GLU A 111 -4.02 -23.43 11.83
N GLY A 112 -4.59 -22.32 11.39
CA GLY A 112 -5.95 -21.90 11.76
C GLY A 112 -6.85 -21.96 10.55
N VAL A 113 -7.93 -22.74 10.62
CA VAL A 113 -8.97 -22.73 9.59
C VAL A 113 -10.02 -21.71 10.00
N MET A 114 -10.17 -20.65 9.19
CA MET A 114 -11.19 -19.64 9.36
C MET A 114 -12.45 -20.00 8.57
N THR A 115 -13.61 -19.94 9.19
CA THR A 115 -14.91 -20.22 8.57
C THR A 115 -15.93 -19.17 8.97
N CYS A 116 -16.75 -18.72 8.02
CA CYS A 116 -17.89 -17.86 8.29
C CYS A 116 -19.11 -18.71 8.65
N ARG A 117 -19.59 -18.60 9.89
CA ARG A 117 -20.79 -19.30 10.36
C ARG A 117 -21.94 -18.32 10.50
N LEU A 118 -23.18 -18.80 10.31
CA LEU A 118 -24.36 -17.95 10.47
C LEU A 118 -24.34 -17.36 11.89
N SER A 119 -24.44 -16.04 12.00
CA SER A 119 -24.56 -15.36 13.28
C SER A 119 -25.84 -15.86 13.95
N SER A 120 -25.75 -16.32 15.21
CA SER A 120 -26.96 -16.62 15.98
C SER A 120 -27.88 -15.40 15.93
N PRO A 121 -29.21 -15.56 15.71
CA PRO A 121 -30.12 -14.45 15.96
C PRO A 121 -29.88 -14.00 17.40
N ALA A 122 -29.68 -12.70 17.60
CA ALA A 122 -29.58 -12.12 18.92
C ALA A 122 -30.88 -12.45 19.67
N SER A 123 -30.78 -13.26 20.72
CA SER A 123 -31.89 -13.61 21.62
C SER A 123 -32.25 -12.42 22.49
#